data_AF-A0A7Z9WD34-F1
#
_entry.id   AF-A0A7Z9WD34-F1
#
_cell.length_a   1.000
_cell.length_b   1.000
_cell.length_c   1.000
_cell.angle_alpha   90.00
_cell.angle_beta   90.00
_cell.angle_gamma   90.00
#
_symmetry.space_group_name_H-M   'P 1'
#
loop_
_entity.id
_entity.type
_entity.pdbx_description
1 polymer ?
#
loop_
_entity_poly.entity_id
_entity_poly.type
_entity_poly.pdbx_seq_one_letter_code
_entity_poly.pdbx_strand_id
1 'polypeptide(L)'
;MLPDQTKTMAFQIIYDEEAVTVVVEVGATQNQSAPQRAKTLEEILKHQALNYEFQNGVFRIRFNGDSEVEKVLEGFRIFEKQDKIKETKLNVHREIAAKVEERLKSIFPPPEAEFELRHAA
;
A
#
# COMPACT_ATOMS: atom_id res chain seq x y z
N MET A 1 4.53 17.97 -18.99
CA MET A 1 4.03 18.04 -17.59
C MET A 1 4.37 16.70 -16.95
N LEU A 2 5.34 16.67 -16.04
CA LEU A 2 5.65 15.46 -15.27
C LEU A 2 4.48 15.24 -14.29
N PRO A 3 3.87 14.04 -14.23
CA PRO A 3 2.91 13.76 -13.18
C PRO A 3 3.64 13.88 -11.84
N ASP A 4 3.05 14.66 -10.94
CA ASP A 4 3.49 14.88 -9.56
C ASP A 4 3.64 13.53 -8.85
N GLN A 5 4.84 12.94 -8.88
CA GLN A 5 5.16 11.62 -8.31
C GLN A 5 5.21 11.61 -6.78
N THR A 6 4.69 12.64 -6.12
CA THR A 6 4.83 12.84 -4.67
C THR A 6 3.56 12.54 -3.89
N LYS A 7 2.40 12.40 -4.53
CA LYS A 7 1.13 12.14 -3.83
C LYS A 7 0.87 10.64 -3.70
N THR A 8 1.39 10.06 -2.62
CA THR A 8 1.16 8.66 -2.25
C THR A 8 -0.23 8.43 -1.67
N MET A 9 -0.88 9.45 -1.13
CA MET A 9 -2.30 9.44 -0.76
C MET A 9 -2.90 10.84 -0.95
N ALA A 10 -4.17 10.89 -1.32
CA ALA A 10 -4.97 12.11 -1.30
C ALA A 10 -6.27 11.87 -0.53
N PHE A 11 -6.65 12.86 0.27
CA PHE A 11 -7.88 12.84 1.06
C PHE A 11 -8.76 14.02 0.66
N GLN A 12 -10.05 13.77 0.49
CA GLN A 12 -11.06 14.79 0.35
C GLN A 12 -12.19 14.49 1.34
N ILE A 13 -12.47 15.44 2.22
CA ILE A 13 -13.51 15.31 3.23
C ILE A 13 -14.73 16.11 2.76
N ILE A 14 -15.87 15.45 2.69
CA ILE A 14 -17.16 16.01 2.33
C ILE A 14 -18.05 15.81 3.55
N TYR A 15 -18.74 16.85 4.00
CA TYR A 15 -19.67 16.77 5.13
C TYR A 15 -21.01 17.36 4.74
N ASP A 16 -22.07 16.78 5.29
CA ASP A 16 -23.46 17.22 5.17
C ASP A 16 -24.13 17.14 6.56
N GLU A 17 -25.39 17.55 6.69
CA GLU A 17 -26.14 17.52 7.95
C GLU A 17 -26.33 16.09 8.48
N GLU A 18 -26.33 15.08 7.59
CA GLU A 18 -26.57 13.69 7.96
C GLU A 18 -25.30 12.82 8.12
N ALA A 19 -24.19 13.19 7.48
CA ALA A 19 -23.01 12.31 7.40
C ALA A 19 -21.72 13.04 6.99
N VAL A 20 -20.59 12.42 7.33
CA VAL A 20 -19.26 12.78 6.81
C VAL A 20 -18.78 11.67 5.88
N THR A 21 -18.24 12.06 4.73
CA THR A 21 -17.66 11.19 3.72
C THR A 21 -16.19 11.54 3.52
N VAL A 22 -15.30 10.58 3.72
CA VAL A 22 -13.86 10.70 3.43
C VAL A 22 -13.56 9.95 2.15
N VAL A 23 -13.22 10.71 1.12
CA VAL A 23 -12.74 10.20 -0.17
C VAL A 23 -11.22 10.04 -0.09
N VAL A 24 -10.73 8.84 -0.37
CA VAL A 24 -9.31 8.47 -0.28
C VAL A 24 -8.84 7.94 -1.62
N GLU A 25 -7.83 8.57 -2.20
CA GLU A 25 -7.11 8.06 -3.36
C GLU A 25 -5.75 7.54 -2.91
N VAL A 26 -5.42 6.29 -3.27
CA VAL A 26 -4.17 5.64 -2.88
C VAL A 26 -3.26 5.55 -4.10
N GLY A 27 -2.17 6.32 -4.07
CA GLY A 27 -1.13 6.30 -5.10
C GLY A 27 -0.14 5.15 -4.93
N ALA A 28 0.74 4.96 -5.91
CA ALA A 28 1.88 4.05 -5.78
C ALA A 28 2.97 4.68 -4.89
N THR A 29 3.81 3.85 -4.27
CA THR A 29 5.06 4.25 -3.62
C THR A 29 6.24 3.70 -4.42
N GLN A 30 7.48 4.02 -4.02
CA GLN A 30 8.69 3.47 -4.66
C GLN A 30 8.75 1.94 -4.62
N ASN A 31 8.08 1.32 -3.64
CA ASN A 31 8.18 -0.11 -3.34
C ASN A 31 6.85 -0.85 -3.47
N GLN A 32 5.71 -0.16 -3.60
CA GLN A 32 4.41 -0.81 -3.72
C GLN A 32 3.55 -0.15 -4.80
N SER A 33 2.86 -0.98 -5.59
CA SER A 33 1.94 -0.48 -6.60
C SER A 33 0.63 0.01 -5.98
N ALA A 34 -0.03 0.98 -6.63
CA ALA A 34 -1.32 1.50 -6.18
C ALA A 34 -2.38 0.40 -5.92
N PRO A 35 -2.52 -0.67 -6.74
CA PRO A 35 -3.45 -1.76 -6.46
C PRO A 35 -3.13 -2.56 -5.19
N GLN A 36 -1.84 -2.80 -4.90
CA GLN A 36 -1.42 -3.51 -3.69
C GLN A 36 -1.72 -2.69 -2.42
N ARG A 37 -1.50 -1.38 -2.49
CA ARG A 37 -1.81 -0.46 -1.39
C ARG A 37 -3.32 -0.29 -1.21
N ALA A 38 -4.07 -0.14 -2.30
CA ALA A 38 -5.54 -0.13 -2.28
C ALA A 38 -6.10 -1.39 -1.64
N LYS A 39 -5.59 -2.58 -1.99
CA LYS A 39 -6.00 -3.84 -1.35
C LYS A 39 -5.72 -3.85 0.15
N THR A 40 -4.57 -3.31 0.57
CA THR A 40 -4.21 -3.21 2.00
C THR A 40 -5.18 -2.30 2.75
N LEU A 41 -5.51 -1.14 2.18
CA LEU A 41 -6.50 -0.23 2.75
C LEU A 41 -7.89 -0.90 2.81
N GLU A 42 -8.30 -1.59 1.75
CA GLU A 42 -9.57 -2.31 1.70
C GLU A 42 -9.69 -3.36 2.81
N GLU A 43 -8.65 -4.18 3.03
CA GLU A 43 -8.64 -5.19 4.09
C GLU A 43 -8.81 -4.57 5.48
N ILE A 44 -8.22 -3.39 5.71
CA ILE A 44 -8.32 -2.68 6.98
C ILE A 44 -9.71 -2.08 7.18
N LEU A 45 -10.28 -1.47 6.13
CA LEU A 45 -11.65 -0.94 6.19
C LEU A 45 -12.67 -2.05 6.46
N LYS A 46 -12.51 -3.22 5.82
CA LYS A 46 -13.30 -4.42 6.11
C LYS A 46 -13.16 -4.88 7.56
N HIS A 47 -11.94 -4.93 8.09
CA HIS A 47 -11.69 -5.36 9.46
C HIS A 47 -12.30 -4.41 10.49
N GLN A 48 -12.24 -3.10 10.24
CA GLN A 48 -12.82 -2.07 11.10
C GLN A 48 -14.35 -1.98 10.99
N ALA A 49 -14.98 -2.82 10.14
CA ALA A 49 -16.40 -2.81 9.85
C ALA A 49 -16.91 -1.42 9.41
N LEU A 50 -16.09 -0.71 8.62
CA LEU A 50 -16.42 0.61 8.10
C LEU A 50 -17.22 0.47 6.81
N ASN A 51 -18.22 1.34 6.64
CA ASN A 51 -18.95 1.44 5.38
C ASN A 51 -18.10 2.23 4.38
N TYR A 52 -17.74 1.56 3.28
CA TYR A 52 -17.01 2.20 2.20
C TYR A 52 -17.46 1.71 0.82
N GLU A 53 -17.31 2.58 -0.17
CA GLU A 53 -17.44 2.25 -1.59
C GLU A 53 -16.07 2.36 -2.26
N PHE A 54 -15.75 1.42 -3.16
CA PHE A 54 -14.53 1.47 -3.96
C PHE A 54 -14.89 1.58 -5.44
N GLN A 55 -14.51 2.69 -6.08
CA GLN A 55 -14.79 2.94 -7.49
C GLN A 55 -13.62 3.65 -8.16
N ASN A 56 -13.17 3.15 -9.32
CA ASN A 56 -12.08 3.75 -10.12
C ASN A 56 -10.78 4.02 -9.33
N GLY A 57 -10.43 3.18 -8.36
CA GLY A 57 -9.21 3.37 -7.55
C GLY A 57 -9.38 4.33 -6.35
N VAL A 58 -10.59 4.78 -6.09
CA VAL A 58 -10.91 5.73 -5.02
C VAL A 58 -11.84 5.06 -4.00
N PHE A 59 -11.51 5.21 -2.72
CA PHE A 59 -12.35 4.78 -1.60
C PHE A 59 -13.22 5.95 -1.14
N ARG A 60 -14.50 5.71 -0.87
CA ARG A 60 -15.41 6.67 -0.23
C ARG A 60 -15.91 6.06 1.05
N ILE A 61 -15.48 6.58 2.19
CA ILE A 61 -15.80 6.06 3.52
C ILE A 61 -16.84 6.97 4.14
N ARG A 62 -18.04 6.46 4.43
CA ARG A 62 -19.15 7.26 4.99
C ARG A 62 -19.41 6.86 6.44
N PHE A 63 -19.54 7.86 7.30
CA PHE A 63 -19.81 7.68 8.73
C PHE A 63 -20.67 8.82 9.29
N ASN A 64 -21.44 8.50 10.33
CA ASN A 64 -22.48 9.39 10.85
C ASN A 64 -22.27 9.76 12.32
N GLY A 65 -21.38 9.08 13.05
CA GLY A 65 -21.11 9.38 14.46
C GLY A 65 -19.66 9.25 14.89
N ASP A 66 -19.33 9.82 16.05
CA ASP A 66 -17.97 9.86 16.63
C ASP A 66 -17.32 8.47 16.76
N SER A 67 -18.09 7.44 17.09
CA SER A 67 -17.56 6.07 17.20
C SER A 67 -17.00 5.53 15.89
N GLU A 68 -17.55 5.96 14.75
CA GLU A 68 -17.03 5.58 13.43
C GLU A 68 -15.82 6.42 13.03
N VAL A 69 -15.77 7.69 13.47
CA VAL A 69 -14.60 8.56 13.26
C VAL A 69 -13.34 7.93 13.86
N GLU A 70 -13.43 7.44 15.10
CA GLU A 70 -12.28 6.79 15.76
C GLU A 70 -11.81 5.55 15.01
N LYS A 71 -12.74 4.73 14.48
CA LYS A 71 -12.42 3.56 13.66
C LYS A 71 -11.77 3.92 12.34
N VAL A 72 -12.23 5.00 11.69
CA VAL A 72 -11.62 5.51 10.45
C VAL A 72 -10.19 5.97 10.71
N LEU A 73 -9.97 6.76 11.77
CA LEU A 73 -8.64 7.21 12.17
C LEU A 73 -7.71 6.04 12.54
N GLU A 74 -8.22 5.07 13.31
CA GLU A 74 -7.47 3.87 13.64
C GLU A 74 -7.14 3.04 12.39
N GLY A 75 -8.08 2.90 11.46
CA GLY A 75 -7.87 2.24 10.18
C GLY A 75 -6.72 2.87 9.39
N PHE A 76 -6.69 4.20 9.27
CA PHE A 76 -5.58 4.87 8.59
C PHE A 76 -4.24 4.69 9.32
N ARG A 77 -4.25 4.69 10.65
CA ARG A 77 -3.04 4.44 11.44
C ARG A 77 -2.49 3.02 11.24
N ILE A 78 -3.38 2.02 11.19
CA ILE A 78 -3.02 0.63 10.88
C ILE A 78 -2.49 0.55 9.45
N PHE A 79 -3.12 1.25 8.51
CA PHE A 79 -2.70 1.29 7.12
C PHE A 79 -1.28 1.81 6.98
N GLU A 80 -0.97 2.99 7.53
CA GLU A 80 0.40 3.53 7.51
C GLU A 80 1.42 2.57 8.14
N LYS A 81 1.06 1.92 9.24
CA LYS A 81 1.94 0.95 9.89
C LYS A 81 2.19 -0.27 9.00
N GLN A 82 1.15 -0.82 8.37
CA GLN A 82 1.28 -1.95 7.45
C GLN A 82 2.04 -1.58 6.18
N ASP A 83 1.81 -0.40 5.65
CA ASP A 83 2.50 0.15 4.46
C ASP A 83 4.01 0.21 4.71
N LYS A 84 4.42 0.78 5.85
CA LYS A 84 5.84 0.82 6.27
C LYS A 84 6.45 -0.57 6.51
N ILE A 85 5.70 -1.49 7.12
CA ILE A 85 6.17 -2.86 7.35
C ILE A 85 6.37 -3.59 6.01
N LYS A 86 5.44 -3.47 5.07
CA LYS A 86 5.53 -4.10 3.75
C LYS A 86 6.71 -3.52 2.95
N GLU A 87 6.93 -2.21 3.01
CA GLU A 87 8.11 -1.57 2.43
C GLU A 87 9.41 -2.12 3.02
N THR A 88 9.49 -2.23 4.35
CA THR A 88 10.68 -2.74 5.05
C THR A 88 10.98 -4.18 4.67
N LYS A 89 9.95 -5.05 4.65
CA LYS A 89 10.08 -6.46 4.23
C LYS A 89 10.58 -6.59 2.80
N LEU A 90 10.09 -5.75 1.89
CA LEU A 90 10.50 -5.77 0.49
C LEU A 90 11.99 -5.45 0.33
N ASN A 91 12.48 -4.43 1.06
CA ASN A 91 13.89 -4.06 1.05
C ASN A 91 14.77 -5.19 1.59
N VAL A 92 14.38 -5.82 2.70
CA VAL A 92 15.09 -6.98 3.26
C VAL A 92 15.11 -8.15 2.26
N HIS A 93 14.00 -8.44 1.59
CA HIS A 93 13.93 -9.52 0.59
C HIS A 93 14.81 -9.23 -0.63
N ARG A 94 14.89 -7.97 -1.09
CA ARG A 94 15.82 -7.55 -2.15
C ARG A 94 17.28 -7.76 -1.74
N GLU A 95 17.66 -7.37 -0.52
CA GLU A 95 19.01 -7.58 -0.02
C GLU A 95 19.36 -9.07 0.10
N ILE A 96 18.43 -9.90 0.59
CA ILE A 96 18.62 -11.35 0.66
C ILE A 96 18.81 -11.92 -0.76
N ALA A 97 17.97 -11.53 -1.71
CA ALA A 97 18.05 -12.03 -3.08
C ALA A 97 19.39 -11.63 -3.76
N ALA A 98 19.87 -10.41 -3.54
CA ALA A 98 21.18 -9.96 -4.02
C ALA A 98 22.33 -10.78 -3.40
N LYS A 99 22.28 -11.05 -2.08
CA LYS A 99 23.29 -11.89 -1.40
C LYS A 99 23.28 -13.34 -1.89
N VAL A 100 22.09 -13.88 -2.19
CA VAL A 100 21.95 -15.23 -2.77
C VAL A 100 22.54 -15.27 -4.17
N GLU A 101 22.29 -14.26 -5.01
CA GLU A 101 22.88 -14.18 -6.34
C GLU A 101 24.42 -14.12 -6.29
N GLU A 102 24.99 -13.27 -5.42
CA GLU A 102 26.44 -13.15 -5.25
C GLU A 102 27.08 -14.47 -4.80
N ARG A 103 26.46 -15.13 -3.82
CA ARG A 103 26.88 -16.47 -3.36
C ARG A 103 26.83 -17.50 -4.48
N LEU A 104 25.77 -17.51 -5.27
CA LEU A 104 25.62 -18.47 -6.37
C LEU A 104 26.63 -18.23 -7.48
N LYS A 105 26.92 -16.97 -7.85
CA LYS A 105 27.99 -16.61 -8.80
C LYS A 105 29.38 -17.03 -8.33
N SER A 106 29.62 -17.06 -7.01
CA SER A 106 30.87 -17.55 -6.43
C SER A 106 30.99 -19.07 -6.44
N ILE A 107 29.87 -19.80 -6.42
CA ILE A 107 29.84 -21.27 -6.43
C ILE A 107 29.83 -21.80 -7.87
N PHE A 108 29.17 -21.08 -8.78
CA PHE A 108 29.08 -21.37 -10.21
C PHE A 108 29.57 -20.15 -11.01
N PRO A 109 30.88 -20.05 -11.31
CA PRO A 109 31.42 -18.97 -12.14
C PRO A 109 30.92 -19.11 -13.60
N PRO A 110 30.71 -18.01 -14.35
CA PRO A 110 30.32 -18.10 -15.76
C PRO A 110 31.48 -18.72 -16.57
N PRO A 111 31.28 -19.75 -17.44
CA PRO A 111 30.12 -20.06 -18.31
C PRO A 111 29.16 -21.21 -17.89
N GLU A 112 29.20 -21.71 -16.66
CA GLU A 112 28.43 -22.91 -16.26
C GLU A 112 26.97 -22.66 -15.81
N ALA A 113 26.58 -21.40 -15.55
CA ALA A 113 25.21 -21.06 -15.14
C ALA A 113 24.77 -19.64 -15.57
N GLU A 114 23.53 -19.53 -16.05
CA GLU A 114 22.85 -18.24 -16.29
C GLU A 114 22.04 -17.87 -15.03
N PHE A 115 22.23 -16.63 -14.54
CA PHE A 115 21.51 -16.10 -13.38
C PHE A 115 20.59 -14.98 -13.81
N GLU A 116 19.32 -15.06 -13.39
CA GLU A 116 18.35 -14.00 -13.62
C GLU A 116 17.55 -13.72 -12.35
N LEU A 117 17.54 -12.45 -11.95
CA LEU A 117 16.87 -11.98 -10.74
C LEU A 117 15.60 -11.24 -11.16
N ARG A 118 14.44 -11.90 -10.99
CA ARG A 118 13.13 -11.31 -11.31
C ARG A 118 12.33 -11.10 -10.03
N HIS A 119 11.70 -9.92 -9.93
CA HIS A 119 10.70 -9.64 -8.90
C HIS A 119 9.32 -10.04 -9.44
N ALA A 120 8.63 -10.97 -8.78
CA ALA A 120 7.23 -11.26 -9.10
C ALA A 120 6.36 -10.11 -8.57
N ALA A 121 5.66 -9.41 -9.48
CA ALA A 121 4.77 -8.30 -9.15
C ALA A 121 3.46 -8.77 -8.49
#